data_AF-A0A3B9MS98-F1
#
_entry.id   AF-A0A3B9MS98-F1
#
_cell.length_a   1.000
_cell.length_b   1.000
_cell.length_c   1.000
_cell.angle_alpha   90.00
_cell.angle_beta   90.00
_cell.angle_gamma   90.00
#
_symmetry.space_group_name_H-M   'P 1'
#
loop_
_entity.id
_entity.type
_entity.pdbx_description
1 polymer ?
#
loop_
_entity_poly.entity_id
_entity_poly.type
_entity_poly.pdbx_seq_one_letter_code
_entity_poly.pdbx_strand_id
1 'polypeptide(L)'
;MIKYPFKVFQTEVEGRVFWIAKSSYLKGCVGQGDDISEALSEFEENEKAWLETAEEEGIPLPKIDIEHINDYSGKMTLRLAPFVHMQAALNADREGISLNQYINNAVVSQNALMNAFG
;
A
#
# COMPACT_ATOMS: atom_id res chain seq x y z
N MET A 1 0.42 -16.24 -15.95
CA MET A 1 0.85 -14.98 -15.34
C MET A 1 -0.14 -14.63 -14.25
N ILE A 2 0.36 -14.33 -13.05
CA ILE A 2 -0.45 -13.99 -11.88
C ILE A 2 -1.32 -12.75 -12.17
N LYS A 3 -2.61 -12.80 -11.83
CA LYS A 3 -3.59 -11.73 -12.11
C LYS A 3 -4.00 -10.93 -10.89
N TYR A 4 -4.15 -11.56 -9.73
CA TYR A 4 -4.65 -10.89 -8.53
C TYR A 4 -3.52 -10.44 -7.60
N PRO A 5 -3.67 -9.30 -6.90
CA PRO A 5 -2.72 -8.90 -5.87
C PRO A 5 -2.53 -9.99 -4.82
N PHE A 6 -1.29 -10.25 -4.45
CA PHE A 6 -0.91 -11.29 -3.50
C PHE A 6 0.15 -10.79 -2.53
N LYS A 7 0.35 -11.53 -1.45
CA LYS A 7 1.42 -11.30 -0.47
C LYS A 7 2.34 -12.51 -0.43
N VAL A 8 3.63 -12.24 -0.26
CA VAL A 8 4.64 -13.28 -0.04
C VAL A 8 5.24 -13.07 1.34
N PHE A 9 5.28 -14.13 2.14
CA PHE A 9 5.81 -14.09 3.51
C PHE A 9 6.30 -15.48 3.94
N GLN A 10 7.12 -15.53 4.98
CA GLN A 10 7.55 -16.79 5.59
C GLN A 10 6.60 -17.19 6.71
N THR A 11 6.41 -18.50 6.89
CA THR A 11 5.70 -19.09 8.02
C THR A 11 6.49 -20.25 8.60
N GLU A 12 6.33 -20.51 9.89
CA GLU A 12 6.92 -21.68 10.55
C GLU A 12 5.83 -22.68 10.90
N VAL A 13 6.03 -23.94 10.51
CA VAL A 13 5.16 -25.06 10.87
C VAL A 13 6.06 -26.20 11.35
N GLU A 14 5.82 -26.67 12.58
CA GLU A 14 6.57 -27.78 13.19
C GLU A 14 8.10 -27.61 13.16
N GLY A 15 8.59 -26.37 13.35
CA GLY A 15 10.03 -26.07 13.36
C GLY A 15 10.67 -25.91 11.98
N ARG A 16 9.89 -25.93 10.90
CA ARG A 16 10.36 -25.69 9.53
C ARG A 16 9.77 -24.40 8.98
N VAL A 17 10.62 -23.59 8.35
CA VAL A 17 10.23 -22.34 7.72
C VAL A 17 9.94 -22.57 6.25
N PHE A 18 8.80 -22.08 5.78
CA PHE A 18 8.37 -22.15 4.38
C PHE A 18 8.02 -20.75 3.87
N TRP A 19 8.15 -20.56 2.57
CA TRP A 19 7.60 -19.40 1.87
C TRP A 19 6.16 -19.67 1.46
N ILE A 20 5.32 -18.65 1.61
CA ILE A 20 3.91 -18.68 1.24
C ILE A 20 3.62 -17.49 0.33
N ALA A 21 3.04 -17.76 -0.83
CA ALA A 21 2.42 -16.78 -1.70
C ALA A 21 0.90 -16.92 -1.61
N LYS A 22 0.18 -15.86 -1.23
CA LYS A 22 -1.26 -15.93 -0.94
C LYS A 22 -2.00 -14.79 -1.63
N SER A 23 -3.07 -15.14 -2.34
CA SER A 23 -3.95 -14.13 -2.96
C SER A 23 -4.64 -13.29 -1.89
N SER A 24 -4.73 -11.98 -2.15
CA SER A 24 -5.48 -11.05 -1.30
C SER A 24 -6.99 -11.09 -1.58
N TYR A 25 -7.40 -11.66 -2.73
CA TYR A 25 -8.78 -11.62 -3.23
C TYR A 25 -9.38 -13.01 -3.43
N LEU A 26 -8.59 -13.99 -3.86
CA LEU A 26 -9.06 -15.34 -4.13
C LEU A 26 -8.92 -16.19 -2.85
N LYS A 27 -10.02 -16.33 -2.10
CA LYS A 27 -10.02 -17.05 -0.82
C LYS A 27 -9.56 -18.49 -1.01
N GLY A 28 -8.50 -18.87 -0.29
CA GLY A 28 -7.94 -20.22 -0.34
C GLY A 28 -6.90 -20.44 -1.44
N CYS A 29 -6.69 -19.47 -2.34
CA CYS A 29 -5.64 -19.55 -3.35
C CYS A 29 -4.28 -19.20 -2.71
N VAL A 30 -3.44 -20.22 -2.53
CA VAL A 30 -2.15 -20.15 -1.85
C VAL A 30 -1.17 -21.04 -2.59
N GLY A 31 0.09 -20.63 -2.69
CA GLY A 31 1.22 -21.49 -3.03
C GLY A 31 2.25 -21.45 -1.89
N GLN A 32 3.04 -22.49 -1.80
CA GLN A 32 4.04 -22.76 -0.77
C GLN A 32 5.31 -23.32 -1.43
N GLY A 33 6.46 -23.03 -0.83
CA GLY A 33 7.74 -23.56 -1.29
C GLY A 33 8.82 -23.43 -0.24
N ASP A 34 9.93 -24.14 -0.44
CA ASP A 34 11.14 -23.97 0.38
C ASP A 34 11.85 -22.65 0.05
N ASP A 35 11.59 -22.10 -1.14
CA ASP A 35 11.99 -20.75 -1.55
C ASP A 35 10.85 -19.92 -2.18
N ILE A 36 11.13 -18.63 -2.41
CA ILE A 36 10.18 -17.68 -3.01
C ILE A 36 9.73 -18.12 -4.40
N SER A 37 10.65 -18.62 -5.22
CA SER A 37 10.36 -19.01 -6.60
C SER A 37 9.42 -20.20 -6.65
N GLU A 38 9.64 -21.20 -5.79
CA GLU A 38 8.75 -22.36 -5.66
C GLU A 38 7.35 -21.93 -5.23
N ALA A 39 7.24 -21.10 -4.18
CA ALA A 39 5.97 -20.60 -3.68
C ALA A 39 5.19 -19.81 -4.75
N LEU A 40 5.90 -18.99 -5.56
CA LEU A 40 5.29 -18.24 -6.66
C LEU A 40 4.84 -19.13 -7.82
N SER A 41 5.63 -20.15 -8.16
CA SER A 41 5.29 -21.11 -9.22
C SER A 41 4.03 -21.89 -8.86
N GLU A 42 3.98 -22.46 -7.64
CA GLU A 42 2.79 -23.18 -7.17
C GLU A 42 1.58 -22.24 -7.06
N PHE A 43 1.78 -21.02 -6.60
CA PHE A 43 0.71 -20.03 -6.52
C PHE A 43 0.13 -19.66 -7.89
N GLU A 44 0.97 -19.52 -8.92
CA GLU A 44 0.52 -19.25 -10.28
C GLU A 44 -0.34 -20.39 -10.85
N GLU A 45 0.06 -21.64 -10.60
CA GLU A 45 -0.72 -22.82 -10.99
C GLU A 45 -2.06 -22.89 -10.24
N ASN A 46 -2.03 -22.66 -8.92
CA ASN A 46 -3.23 -22.65 -8.09
C ASN A 46 -4.18 -21.51 -8.46
N GLU A 47 -3.66 -20.33 -8.81
CA GLU A 47 -4.49 -19.21 -9.30
C GLU A 47 -5.19 -19.58 -10.61
N LYS A 48 -4.46 -20.21 -11.54
CA LYS A 48 -5.05 -20.67 -12.79
C LYS A 48 -6.19 -21.66 -12.55
N ALA A 49 -5.95 -22.71 -11.75
CA ALA A 49 -6.96 -23.72 -11.43
C ALA A 49 -8.18 -23.13 -10.71
N TRP A 50 -7.96 -22.18 -9.79
CA TRP A 50 -9.04 -21.48 -9.09
C TRP A 50 -9.93 -20.70 -10.07
N LEU A 51 -9.33 -20.00 -11.04
CA LEU A 51 -10.07 -19.21 -12.03
C LEU A 51 -10.85 -20.09 -13.01
N GLU A 52 -10.26 -21.20 -13.45
CA GLU A 52 -10.95 -22.18 -14.31
C GLU A 52 -12.16 -22.79 -13.59
N THR A 53 -11.99 -23.22 -12.34
CA THR A 53 -13.09 -23.74 -11.51
C THR A 53 -14.18 -22.69 -11.29
N ALA A 54 -13.80 -21.43 -11.03
CA ALA A 54 -14.76 -20.36 -10.83
C ALA A 54 -15.60 -20.09 -12.09
N GLU A 55 -15.01 -20.19 -13.28
CA GLU A 55 -15.73 -20.08 -14.54
C GLU A 55 -16.71 -21.24 -14.75
N GLU A 56 -16.28 -22.47 -14.51
CA GLU A 56 -17.11 -23.69 -14.63
C GLU A 56 -18.31 -23.68 -13.68
N GLU A 57 -18.10 -23.26 -12.44
CA GLU A 57 -19.12 -23.22 -11.38
C GLU A 57 -19.95 -21.93 -11.40
N GLY A 58 -19.68 -20.99 -12.32
CA GLY A 58 -20.37 -19.71 -12.40
C GLY A 58 -20.14 -18.81 -11.17
N ILE A 59 -19.02 -18.98 -10.48
CA ILE A 59 -18.62 -18.17 -9.32
C ILE A 59 -18.15 -16.81 -9.85
N PRO A 60 -18.77 -15.69 -9.41
CA PRO A 60 -18.37 -14.37 -9.86
C PRO A 60 -16.96 -14.03 -9.39
N LEU A 61 -16.12 -13.62 -10.33
CA LEU A 61 -14.75 -13.18 -10.04
C LEU A 61 -14.75 -11.80 -9.35
N PRO A 62 -13.94 -11.61 -8.29
CA PRO A 62 -13.79 -10.29 -7.68
C PRO A 62 -13.16 -9.31 -8.69
N LYS A 63 -13.51 -8.03 -8.59
CA LYS A 63 -12.84 -7.00 -9.39
C LYS A 63 -11.38 -6.90 -8.94
N ILE A 64 -10.47 -6.81 -9.91
CA ILE A 64 -9.07 -6.53 -9.65
C ILE A 64 -8.95 -5.03 -9.38
N ASP A 65 -8.64 -4.66 -8.15
CA ASP A 65 -8.30 -3.28 -7.82
C ASP A 65 -6.90 -3.02 -8.38
N ILE A 66 -6.85 -2.29 -9.50
CA ILE A 66 -5.60 -1.74 -10.01
C ILE A 66 -5.33 -0.49 -9.19
N GLU A 67 -4.22 -0.48 -8.44
CA GLU A 67 -3.76 0.74 -7.80
C GLU A 67 -3.50 1.78 -8.88
N HIS A 68 -4.35 2.80 -8.89
CA HIS A 68 -4.06 4.01 -9.63
C HIS A 68 -3.09 4.82 -8.79
N ILE A 69 -1.90 5.09 -9.33
CA ILE A 69 -1.07 6.17 -8.81
C ILE A 69 -1.92 7.42 -8.92
N ASN A 70 -2.37 7.94 -7.79
CA ASN A 70 -3.06 9.22 -7.77
C ASN A 70 -2.05 10.28 -8.21
N ASP A 71 -2.37 11.04 -9.25
CA ASP A 71 -1.60 12.22 -9.60
C ASP A 71 -1.79 13.27 -8.50
N TYR A 72 -0.79 13.41 -7.63
CA TYR A 72 -0.82 14.38 -6.54
C TYR A 72 -0.48 15.78 -7.06
N SER A 73 -1.50 16.61 -7.29
CA SER A 73 -1.32 17.97 -7.83
C SER A 73 -0.58 18.95 -6.92
N GLY A 74 -0.37 18.61 -5.65
CA GLY A 74 0.24 19.48 -4.62
C GLY A 74 -0.63 20.68 -4.20
N LYS A 75 -1.81 20.86 -4.82
CA LYS A 75 -2.72 21.96 -4.48
C LYS A 75 -3.72 21.49 -3.43
N MET A 76 -3.82 22.25 -2.34
CA MET A 76 -4.82 22.01 -1.31
C MET A 76 -5.42 23.31 -0.80
N THR A 77 -6.72 23.29 -0.49
CA THR A 77 -7.37 24.37 0.26
C THR A 77 -7.47 23.93 1.71
N LEU A 78 -6.87 24.71 2.63
CA LEU A 78 -6.81 24.38 4.05
C LEU A 78 -7.41 25.51 4.87
N ARG A 79 -8.21 25.16 5.89
CA ARG A 79 -8.68 26.10 6.90
C ARG A 79 -7.88 25.90 8.19
N LEU A 80 -7.30 26.98 8.69
CA LEU A 80 -6.61 27.01 9.99
C LEU A 80 -7.46 27.76 11.01
N ALA A 81 -7.32 27.40 12.28
CA ALA A 81 -7.87 28.22 13.37
C ALA A 81 -7.25 29.63 13.31
N PRO A 82 -8.00 30.71 13.60
CA PRO A 82 -7.51 32.08 13.42
C PRO A 82 -6.18 32.37 14.14
N PHE A 83 -6.03 31.86 15.36
CA PHE A 83 -4.81 32.01 16.14
C PHE A 83 -3.60 31.29 15.51
N VAL A 84 -3.80 30.06 15.00
CA VAL A 84 -2.74 29.28 14.33
C VAL A 84 -2.33 29.95 13.03
N HIS A 85 -3.30 30.46 12.25
CA HIS A 85 -3.01 31.23 11.04
C HIS A 85 -2.19 32.49 11.36
N MET A 86 -2.56 33.24 12.40
CA MET A 86 -1.81 34.42 12.85
C MET A 86 -0.36 34.06 13.20
N GLN A 87 -0.16 33.00 13.99
CA GLN A 87 1.20 32.56 14.36
C GLN A 87 2.02 32.16 13.13
N ALA A 88 1.42 31.38 12.21
CA ALA A 88 2.09 30.97 10.98
C ALA A 88 2.48 32.18 10.10
N ALA A 89 1.60 33.17 9.96
CA ALA A 89 1.88 34.39 9.20
C ALA A 89 3.02 35.22 9.81
N LEU A 90 3.02 35.41 11.12
CA LEU A 90 4.09 36.16 11.81
C LEU A 90 5.45 35.45 11.73
N ASN A 91 5.45 34.11 11.80
CA ASN A 91 6.68 33.34 11.68
C ASN A 91 7.21 33.35 10.23
N ALA A 92 6.32 33.23 9.24
CA ALA A 92 6.69 33.33 7.83
C ALA A 92 7.31 34.69 7.50
N ASP A 93 6.74 35.78 8.02
CA ASP A 93 7.28 37.14 7.87
C ASP A 93 8.67 37.27 8.52
N ARG A 94 8.84 36.76 9.75
CA ARG A 94 10.14 36.76 10.44
C ARG A 94 11.23 36.01 9.68
N GLU A 95 10.86 34.93 9.00
CA GLU A 95 11.77 34.10 8.19
C GLU A 95 11.96 34.65 6.77
N GLY A 96 11.20 35.67 6.36
CA GLY A 96 11.25 36.23 5.01
C GLY A 96 10.72 35.28 3.93
N ILE A 97 9.79 34.38 4.27
CA ILE A 97 9.19 33.40 3.35
C ILE A 97 7.68 33.60 3.22
N SER A 98 7.07 33.01 2.18
CA SER A 98 5.62 33.03 2.03
C SER A 98 4.94 32.15 3.08
N LEU A 99 3.69 32.50 3.46
CA LEU A 99 2.87 31.67 4.36
C LEU A 99 2.71 30.24 3.81
N ASN A 100 2.55 30.07 2.49
CA ASN A 100 2.46 28.75 1.86
C ASN A 100 3.75 27.94 2.05
N GLN A 101 4.92 28.58 1.92
CA GLN A 101 6.20 27.92 2.15
C GLN A 101 6.34 27.51 3.62
N TYR A 102 5.92 28.37 4.55
CA TYR A 102 5.94 28.05 5.98
C TYR A 102 5.07 26.83 6.31
N ILE A 103 3.85 26.78 5.77
CA ILE A 103 2.94 25.64 5.93
C ILE A 103 3.54 24.38 5.30
N ASN A 104 4.12 24.48 4.10
CA ASN A 104 4.79 23.37 3.45
C ASN A 104 5.95 22.83 4.30
N ASN A 105 6.77 23.70 4.88
CA ASN A 105 7.86 23.31 5.76
C ASN A 105 7.34 22.55 6.98
N ALA A 106 6.24 23.01 7.61
CA ALA A 106 5.63 22.31 8.74
C ALA A 106 5.18 20.88 8.38
N VAL A 107 4.58 20.70 7.20
CA VAL A 107 4.20 19.36 6.70
C VAL A 107 5.43 18.49 6.45
N VAL A 108 6.48 19.04 5.82
CA VAL A 108 7.74 18.33 5.58
C VAL A 108 8.36 17.88 6.91
N SER A 109 8.41 18.75 7.91
CA SER A 109 8.93 18.43 9.24
C SER A 109 8.11 17.31 9.90
N GLN A 110 6.78 17.36 9.84
CA GLN A 110 5.93 16.30 10.40
C GLN A 110 6.13 14.96 9.70
N ASN A 111 6.23 14.95 8.36
CA ASN A 111 6.47 13.73 7.59
C ASN A 111 7.84 13.11 7.92
N ALA A 112 8.88 13.95 8.06
CA ALA A 112 10.21 13.50 8.46
C ALA A 112 10.19 12.83 9.84
N LEU A 113 9.42 13.38 10.79
CA LEU A 113 9.24 12.75 12.10
C LEU A 113 8.58 11.38 11.96
N MET A 114 7.48 11.26 11.21
CA MET A 114 6.78 9.98 11.05
C MET A 114 7.64 8.90 10.39
N ASN A 115 8.43 9.27 9.37
CA ASN A 115 9.30 8.33 8.66
C ASN A 115 10.52 7.90 9.50
N ALA A 116 10.88 8.63 10.56
CA ALA A 116 11.97 8.24 11.45
C ALA A 116 11.54 7.17 12.48
N PHE A 117 10.23 6.95 12.65
CA PHE A 117 9.66 6.01 13.62
C PHE A 117 8.92 4.81 12.99
N GLY A 118 8.91 4.71 11.66
CA GLY A 118 8.31 3.60 10.89
C GLY A 118 9.37 2.85 10.11
#